data_AF-A0AAD4C306-F1
#
_entry.id   AF-A0AAD4C306-F1
#
_cell.length_a   1.000
_cell.length_b   1.000
_cell.length_c   1.000
_cell.angle_alpha   90.00
_cell.angle_beta   90.00
_cell.angle_gamma   90.00
#
_symmetry.space_group_name_H-M   'P 1'
#
loop_
_entity.id
_entity.type
_entity.pdbx_description
1 polymer ?
#
loop_
_entity_poly.entity_id
_entity_poly.type
_entity_poly.pdbx_seq_one_letter_code
_entity_poly.pdbx_strand_id
1 'polypeptide(L)'
;MHPRRALATLSRSLHVSRTSRHLVGPNDPISNLRPIIYTDTPTPPASHSRAQSESHRPHPYSLHEFTDVPHDHTLELQYKLAREQLDAFNHNYWTDSNTRFETAKQSVLASIPESASSETRENAFSEFYKKWVMQEKTRQDEYSDEWRKRNWDTILLAARVELQRFKQRIL
;
A
#
# COMPACT_ATOMS: atom_id res chain seq x y z
N MET A 1 2.56 -73.17 -10.35
CA MET A 1 3.22 -71.86 -10.60
C MET A 1 2.15 -70.86 -11.04
N HIS A 2 1.77 -69.92 -10.18
CA HIS A 2 0.86 -68.82 -10.51
C HIS A 2 1.51 -67.50 -10.08
N PRO A 3 1.55 -66.45 -10.93
CA PRO A 3 2.16 -65.19 -10.56
C PRO A 3 1.22 -64.36 -9.66
N ARG A 4 1.75 -63.90 -8.53
CA ARG A 4 1.11 -62.92 -7.65
C ARG A 4 1.04 -61.56 -8.37
N ARG A 5 -0.17 -61.07 -8.63
CA ARG A 5 -0.42 -59.67 -9.03
C ARG A 5 0.03 -58.74 -7.90
N ALA A 6 1.08 -57.97 -8.14
CA ALA A 6 1.45 -56.86 -7.28
C ALA A 6 0.45 -55.71 -7.50
N LEU A 7 -0.28 -55.34 -6.45
CA LEU A 7 -1.10 -54.13 -6.44
C LEU A 7 -0.15 -52.93 -6.36
N ALA A 8 -0.06 -52.16 -7.45
CA ALA A 8 0.61 -50.88 -7.43
C ALA A 8 -0.16 -49.93 -6.50
N THR A 9 0.37 -49.71 -5.31
CA THR A 9 -0.05 -48.61 -4.43
C THR A 9 0.25 -47.30 -5.14
N LEU A 10 -0.79 -46.71 -5.76
CA LEU A 10 -0.79 -45.32 -6.20
C LEU A 10 -0.69 -44.44 -4.94
N SER A 11 0.54 -44.09 -4.56
CA SER A 11 0.80 -42.99 -3.64
C SER A 11 0.33 -41.70 -4.31
N ARG A 12 -0.92 -41.29 -4.03
CA ARG A 12 -1.34 -39.91 -4.26
C ARG A 12 -0.53 -39.04 -3.31
N SER A 13 0.60 -38.55 -3.76
CA SER A 13 1.26 -37.40 -3.15
C SER A 13 0.30 -36.22 -3.29
N LEU A 14 -0.40 -35.88 -2.22
CA LEU A 14 -1.04 -34.58 -2.10
C LEU A 14 0.11 -33.57 -2.00
N HIS A 15 0.54 -33.04 -3.15
CA HIS A 15 1.41 -31.88 -3.21
C HIS A 15 0.58 -30.66 -2.77
N VAL A 16 0.43 -30.51 -1.47
CA VAL A 16 -0.01 -29.26 -0.87
C VAL A 16 1.19 -28.33 -0.86
N SER A 17 1.44 -27.64 -1.97
CA SER A 17 2.19 -26.40 -1.87
C SER A 17 1.30 -25.46 -1.05
N ARG A 18 1.74 -25.16 0.17
CA ARG A 18 1.17 -24.06 0.94
C ARG A 18 1.40 -22.83 0.07
N THR A 19 0.38 -22.37 -0.65
CA THR A 19 0.49 -21.14 -1.43
C THR A 19 0.74 -20.03 -0.42
N SER A 20 2.00 -19.57 -0.34
CA SER A 20 2.33 -18.34 0.36
C SER A 20 1.69 -17.21 -0.43
N ARG A 21 0.42 -16.97 -0.16
CA ARG A 21 -0.24 -15.76 -0.61
C ARG A 21 0.30 -14.67 0.30
N HIS A 22 1.40 -14.04 -0.11
CA HIS A 22 1.76 -12.74 0.42
C HIS A 22 0.55 -11.83 0.14
N LEU A 23 -0.32 -11.65 1.14
CA LEU A 23 -1.45 -10.70 1.10
C LEU A 23 -0.95 -9.24 1.17
N VAL A 24 0.36 -9.07 1.15
CA VAL A 24 1.04 -7.80 1.26
C VAL A 24 1.95 -7.68 0.05
N GLY A 25 1.73 -6.63 -0.75
CA GLY A 25 2.56 -6.33 -1.91
C GLY A 25 4.02 -6.07 -1.55
N PRO A 26 4.93 -6.09 -2.55
CA PRO A 26 6.32 -5.71 -2.36
C PRO A 26 6.41 -4.27 -1.84
N ASN A 27 7.51 -3.94 -1.16
CA ASN A 27 7.83 -2.57 -0.80
C ASN A 27 8.15 -1.76 -2.06
N ASP A 28 7.81 -0.47 -2.04
CA ASP A 28 8.25 0.47 -3.05
C ASP A 28 9.78 0.61 -3.03
N PRO A 29 10.47 0.61 -4.19
CA PRO A 29 11.93 0.59 -4.25
C PRO A 29 12.62 1.84 -3.70
N ILE A 30 11.92 2.97 -3.57
CA ILE A 30 12.49 4.24 -3.13
C ILE A 30 11.99 4.59 -1.73
N SER A 31 10.67 4.70 -1.55
CA SER A 31 10.06 5.06 -0.26
C SER A 31 10.10 3.93 0.77
N ASN A 32 10.29 2.67 0.35
CA ASN A 32 10.18 1.47 1.19
C ASN A 32 8.82 1.27 1.86
N LEU A 33 7.82 2.09 1.52
CA LEU A 33 6.46 1.95 2.03
C LEU A 33 5.71 0.87 1.25
N ARG A 34 4.68 0.32 1.90
CA ARG A 34 3.80 -0.67 1.28
C ARG A 34 2.51 0.00 0.83
N PRO A 35 2.01 -0.29 -0.39
CA PRO A 35 0.72 0.23 -0.83
C PRO A 35 -0.39 -0.36 0.05
N ILE A 36 -1.28 0.52 0.53
CA ILE A 36 -2.46 0.12 1.30
C ILE A 36 -3.58 -0.19 0.32
N ILE A 37 -4.10 -1.42 0.39
CA ILE A 37 -5.25 -1.84 -0.42
C ILE A 37 -6.49 -1.74 0.46
N TYR A 38 -7.36 -0.78 0.14
CA TYR A 38 -8.64 -0.62 0.83
C TYR A 38 -9.66 -1.64 0.31
N THR A 39 -10.25 -2.41 1.23
CA THR A 39 -11.29 -3.42 0.93
C THR A 39 -12.56 -2.83 0.34
N ASP A 40 -12.75 -1.53 0.53
CA ASP A 40 -13.96 -0.80 0.15
C ASP A 40 -13.82 -0.10 -1.22
N THR A 41 -12.69 -0.33 -1.90
CA THR A 41 -12.55 0.02 -3.32
C THR A 41 -13.36 -0.99 -4.12
N PRO A 42 -14.32 -0.55 -4.97
CA PRO A 42 -15.03 -1.46 -5.85
C PRO A 42 -13.99 -2.22 -6.67
N THR A 43 -13.88 -3.52 -6.42
CA THR A 43 -13.04 -4.37 -7.26
C THR A 43 -13.64 -4.25 -8.66
N PRO A 44 -12.87 -3.83 -9.69
CA PRO A 44 -13.38 -3.86 -11.05
C PRO A 44 -13.90 -5.28 -11.28
N PRO A 45 -15.14 -5.47 -11.76
CA PRO A 45 -15.73 -6.80 -11.84
C PRO A 45 -14.74 -7.66 -12.61
N ALA A 46 -14.21 -8.68 -11.92
CA ALA A 46 -13.37 -9.67 -12.57
C ALA A 46 -14.14 -10.11 -13.81
N SER A 47 -13.51 -10.10 -14.97
CA SER A 47 -14.11 -10.57 -16.21
C SER A 47 -14.68 -11.97 -15.96
N HIS A 48 -15.96 -12.03 -15.62
CA HIS A 48 -16.61 -13.25 -15.17
C HIS A 48 -16.74 -14.14 -16.39
N SER A 49 -15.78 -15.04 -16.55
CA SER A 49 -15.93 -16.22 -17.36
C SER A 49 -17.03 -17.09 -16.72
N ARG A 50 -18.19 -17.02 -17.39
CA ARG A 50 -19.07 -18.14 -17.72
C ARG A 50 -20.07 -18.60 -16.64
N ALA A 51 -21.34 -18.54 -17.09
CA ALA A 51 -22.53 -19.28 -16.64
C ALA A 51 -23.31 -18.68 -15.47
N GLN A 52 -24.16 -17.68 -15.78
CA GLN A 52 -25.58 -17.65 -15.40
C GLN A 52 -26.32 -16.49 -16.10
N SER A 53 -27.39 -16.85 -16.82
CA SER A 53 -28.51 -16.01 -17.33
C SER A 53 -28.25 -15.05 -18.51
N GLU A 54 -28.81 -15.41 -19.67
CA GLU A 54 -28.68 -14.73 -20.98
C GLU A 54 -29.51 -13.45 -21.18
N SER A 55 -30.20 -12.89 -20.17
CA SER A 55 -31.10 -11.74 -20.38
C SER A 55 -30.57 -10.37 -19.93
N HIS A 56 -29.41 -10.27 -19.28
CA HIS A 56 -28.84 -8.97 -18.89
C HIS A 56 -27.33 -8.93 -19.11
N ARG A 57 -26.91 -8.84 -20.37
CA ARG A 57 -25.55 -8.38 -20.67
C ARG A 57 -25.54 -6.87 -20.43
N PRO A 58 -24.77 -6.34 -19.46
CA PRO A 58 -24.64 -4.89 -19.30
C PRO A 58 -24.04 -4.33 -20.59
N HIS A 59 -24.78 -3.44 -21.25
CA HIS A 59 -24.31 -2.74 -22.45
C HIS A 59 -23.11 -1.86 -22.07
N PRO A 60 -22.13 -1.63 -22.95
CA PRO A 60 -20.99 -0.73 -22.69
C PRO A 60 -21.36 0.73 -22.34
N TYR A 61 -22.66 1.07 -22.36
CA TYR A 61 -23.20 2.37 -21.95
C TYR A 61 -24.38 2.21 -20.97
N SER A 62 -24.48 1.09 -20.24
CA SER A 62 -25.56 0.93 -19.28
C SER A 62 -25.32 1.82 -18.06
N LEU A 63 -26.22 2.78 -17.83
CA LEU A 63 -26.15 3.73 -16.70
C LEU A 63 -26.44 3.10 -15.33
N HIS A 64 -26.66 1.78 -15.25
CA HIS A 64 -26.90 1.06 -14.00
C HIS A 64 -25.73 1.21 -13.00
N GLU A 65 -24.49 1.39 -13.50
CA GLU A 65 -23.33 1.67 -12.64
C GLU A 65 -23.36 3.07 -11.99
N PHE A 66 -24.22 3.97 -12.47
CA PHE A 66 -24.33 5.35 -11.99
C PHE A 66 -25.66 5.65 -11.28
N THR A 67 -26.62 4.72 -11.24
CA THR A 67 -27.99 5.01 -10.75
C THR A 67 -28.20 4.73 -9.26
N ASP A 68 -27.32 3.93 -8.63
CA ASP A 68 -27.50 3.44 -7.27
C ASP A 68 -26.64 4.17 -6.23
N VAL A 69 -26.34 5.46 -6.42
CA VAL A 69 -25.66 6.26 -5.40
C VAL A 69 -26.69 7.17 -4.72
N PRO A 70 -27.24 6.78 -3.55
CA PRO A 70 -27.99 7.71 -2.72
C PRO A 70 -27.14 8.96 -2.49
N HIS A 71 -27.75 10.15 -2.59
CA HIS A 71 -27.10 11.44 -2.30
C HIS A 71 -26.42 11.47 -0.91
N ASP A 72 -26.75 10.53 -0.03
CA ASP A 72 -26.19 10.37 1.32
C ASP A 72 -24.75 9.81 1.35
N HIS A 73 -24.20 9.30 0.22
CA HIS A 73 -22.83 8.75 0.16
C HIS A 73 -21.70 9.80 0.05
N THR A 74 -22.00 11.10 0.09
CA THR A 74 -20.98 12.15 -0.02
C THR A 74 -19.93 12.08 1.09
N LEU A 75 -20.34 11.77 2.33
CA LEU A 75 -19.41 11.64 3.46
C LEU A 75 -18.50 10.41 3.34
N GLU A 76 -19.04 9.28 2.88
CA GLU A 76 -18.23 8.07 2.64
C GLU A 76 -17.20 8.28 1.54
N LEU A 77 -17.60 8.92 0.44
CA LEU A 77 -16.70 9.26 -0.66
C LEU A 77 -15.60 10.23 -0.18
N GLN A 78 -15.98 11.28 0.56
CA GLN A 78 -15.00 12.20 1.16
C GLN A 78 -14.01 11.45 2.05
N TYR A 79 -14.48 10.51 2.87
CA TYR A 79 -13.62 9.70 3.73
C TYR A 79 -12.62 8.85 2.93
N LYS A 80 -13.10 8.18 1.88
CA LYS A 80 -12.24 7.36 0.99
C LYS A 80 -11.17 8.23 0.32
N LEU A 81 -11.57 9.35 -0.28
CA LEU A 81 -10.64 10.28 -0.93
C LEU A 81 -9.62 10.87 0.05
N ALA A 82 -10.04 11.25 1.25
CA ALA A 82 -9.14 11.80 2.26
C ALA A 82 -8.05 10.80 2.67
N ARG A 83 -8.39 9.52 2.81
CA ARG A 83 -7.42 8.44 3.10
C ARG A 83 -6.42 8.24 1.97
N GLU A 84 -6.90 8.16 0.73
CA GLU A 84 -6.04 8.00 -0.44
C GLU A 84 -5.08 9.20 -0.58
N GLN A 85 -5.57 10.42 -0.36
CA GLN A 85 -4.74 11.63 -0.37
C GLN A 85 -3.70 11.63 0.76
N LEU A 86 -4.07 11.13 1.96
CA LEU A 86 -3.16 10.98 3.08
C LEU A 86 -2.05 9.98 2.74
N ASP A 87 -2.38 8.82 2.19
CA ASP A 87 -1.40 7.81 1.78
C ASP A 87 -0.46 8.32 0.68
N ALA A 88 -1.01 8.98 -0.33
CA ALA A 88 -0.22 9.59 -1.40
C ALA A 88 0.73 10.65 -0.84
N PHE A 89 0.27 11.48 0.09
CA PHE A 89 1.11 12.46 0.78
C PHE A 89 2.26 11.78 1.54
N ASN A 90 1.98 10.71 2.29
CA ASN A 90 3.00 9.95 3.00
C ASN A 90 4.05 9.39 2.05
N HIS A 91 3.57 8.72 1.00
CA HIS A 91 4.43 8.10 -0.01
C HIS A 91 5.32 9.13 -0.70
N ASN A 92 4.75 10.23 -1.18
CA ASN A 92 5.50 11.28 -1.86
C ASN A 92 6.59 11.89 -0.95
N TYR A 93 6.28 12.13 0.33
CA TYR A 93 7.26 12.64 1.28
C TYR A 93 8.45 11.69 1.44
N TRP A 94 8.18 10.40 1.67
CA TRP A 94 9.24 9.40 1.88
C TRP A 94 10.03 9.09 0.61
N THR A 95 9.39 9.11 -0.56
CA THR A 95 10.06 8.99 -1.86
C THR A 95 11.09 10.11 -2.03
N ASP A 96 10.69 11.36 -1.81
CA ASP A 96 11.59 12.50 -1.95
C ASP A 96 12.70 12.50 -0.88
N SER A 97 12.34 12.25 0.39
CA SER A 97 13.31 12.18 1.49
C SER A 97 14.39 11.13 1.24
N ASN A 98 14.01 9.92 0.83
CA ASN A 98 14.96 8.83 0.56
C ASN A 98 15.80 9.12 -0.69
N THR A 99 15.21 9.73 -1.72
CA THR A 99 15.95 10.14 -2.92
C THR A 99 17.05 11.14 -2.59
N ARG A 100 16.72 12.19 -1.81
CA ARG A 100 17.69 13.20 -1.37
C ARG A 100 18.77 12.58 -0.47
N PHE A 101 18.38 11.67 0.43
CA PHE A 101 19.32 10.97 1.31
C PHE A 101 20.34 10.14 0.52
N GLU A 102 19.88 9.27 -0.39
CA GLU A 102 20.78 8.42 -1.18
C GLU A 102 21.67 9.24 -2.12
N THR A 103 21.15 10.33 -2.71
CA THR A 103 21.95 11.25 -3.53
C THR A 103 23.07 11.91 -2.72
N ALA A 104 22.76 12.40 -1.51
CA ALA A 104 23.75 13.04 -0.64
C ALA A 104 24.78 12.02 -0.13
N LYS A 105 24.34 10.81 0.23
CA LYS A 105 25.21 9.71 0.65
C LYS A 105 26.16 9.26 -0.46
N GLN A 106 25.68 9.17 -1.70
CA GLN A 106 26.53 8.87 -2.86
C GLN A 106 27.57 9.97 -3.10
N SER A 107 27.20 11.24 -2.89
CA SER A 107 28.14 12.37 -3.02
C SER A 107 29.27 12.28 -1.99
N VAL A 108 28.94 11.92 -0.74
CA VAL A 108 29.95 11.68 0.32
C VAL A 108 30.85 10.50 -0.04
N LEU A 109 30.27 9.38 -0.48
CA LEU A 109 31.02 8.22 -0.94
C LEU A 109 32.01 8.55 -2.07
N ALA A 110 31.58 9.33 -3.06
CA ALA A 110 32.41 9.73 -4.20
C ALA A 110 33.57 10.65 -3.79
N SER A 111 33.44 11.39 -2.67
CA SER A 111 34.51 12.24 -2.16
C SER A 111 35.60 11.49 -1.37
N ILE A 112 35.33 10.25 -0.95
CA ILE A 112 36.27 9.44 -0.17
C ILE A 112 37.16 8.66 -1.14
N PRO A 113 38.49 8.80 -1.09
CA PRO A 113 39.37 8.02 -1.94
C PRO A 113 39.29 6.52 -1.59
N GLU A 114 39.40 5.64 -2.59
CA GLU A 114 39.34 4.18 -2.39
C GLU A 114 40.44 3.65 -1.46
N SER A 115 41.58 4.34 -1.40
CA SER A 115 42.70 4.04 -0.51
C SER A 115 42.48 4.45 0.96
N ALA A 116 41.36 5.10 1.29
CA ALA A 116 41.05 5.53 2.65
C ALA A 116 40.82 4.34 3.60
N SER A 117 41.35 4.47 4.83
CA SER A 117 41.11 3.53 5.92
C SER A 117 39.61 3.40 6.25
N SER A 118 39.21 2.26 6.84
CA SER A 118 37.83 2.06 7.32
C SER A 118 37.40 3.16 8.28
N GLU A 119 38.28 3.53 9.22
CA GLU A 119 38.02 4.57 10.22
C GLU A 119 37.72 5.94 9.59
N THR A 120 38.49 6.34 8.57
CA THR A 120 38.25 7.60 7.86
C THR A 120 36.87 7.62 7.19
N ARG A 121 36.47 6.49 6.61
CA ARG A 121 35.17 6.31 5.94
C ARG A 121 34.02 6.34 6.95
N GLU A 122 34.18 5.68 8.09
CA GLU A 122 33.19 5.68 9.19
C GLU A 122 33.01 7.07 9.80
N ASN A 123 34.10 7.81 10.00
CA ASN A 123 34.06 9.19 10.49
C ASN A 123 33.35 10.12 9.50
N ALA A 124 33.64 9.98 8.20
CA ALA A 124 32.97 10.74 7.15
C ALA A 124 31.46 10.47 7.10
N PHE A 125 31.05 9.20 7.25
CA PHE A 125 29.63 8.85 7.33
C PHE A 125 28.96 9.36 8.60
N SER A 126 29.63 9.28 9.75
CA SER A 126 29.09 9.77 11.01
C SER A 126 28.83 11.29 10.95
N GLU A 127 29.77 12.04 10.40
CA GLU A 127 29.60 13.48 10.15
C GLU A 127 28.49 13.77 9.13
N PHE A 128 28.36 12.96 8.07
CA PHE A 128 27.26 13.06 7.13
C PHE A 128 25.90 12.86 7.81
N TYR A 129 25.71 11.77 8.57
CA TYR A 129 24.45 11.47 9.25
C TYR A 129 24.05 12.59 10.22
N LYS A 130 25.02 13.10 10.99
CA LYS A 130 24.80 14.24 11.89
C LYS A 130 24.30 15.47 11.13
N LYS A 131 24.98 15.83 10.02
CA LYS A 131 24.60 16.97 9.19
C LYS A 131 23.23 16.77 8.55
N TRP A 132 22.94 15.58 8.04
CA TRP A 132 21.66 15.23 7.43
C TRP A 132 20.50 15.44 8.41
N VAL A 133 20.60 14.90 9.64
CA VAL A 133 19.55 15.04 10.66
C VAL A 133 19.32 16.51 11.02
N MET A 134 20.39 17.30 11.18
CA MET A 134 20.25 18.73 11.49
C MET A 134 19.62 19.51 10.33
N GLN A 135 19.98 19.19 9.08
CA GLN A 135 19.47 19.86 7.89
C GLN A 135 17.99 19.52 7.65
N GLU A 136 17.61 18.27 7.82
CA GLU A 136 16.27 17.78 7.49
C GLU A 136 15.26 17.97 8.63
N LYS A 137 15.72 18.41 9.79
CA LYS A 137 14.88 18.61 10.98
C LYS A 137 13.64 19.45 10.71
N THR A 138 13.80 20.65 10.12
CA THR A 138 12.68 21.57 9.87
C THR A 138 11.64 20.92 8.97
N ARG A 139 12.07 20.30 7.87
CA ARG A 139 11.17 19.62 6.94
C ARG A 139 10.47 18.43 7.59
N GLN A 140 11.17 17.68 8.45
CA GLN A 140 10.57 16.57 9.18
C GLN A 140 9.54 17.04 10.20
N ASP A 141 9.80 18.16 10.88
CA ASP A 141 8.88 18.78 11.82
C ASP A 141 7.61 19.26 11.08
N GLU A 142 7.75 19.96 9.96
CA GLU A 142 6.65 20.39 9.08
C GLU A 142 5.80 19.21 8.59
N TYR A 143 6.45 18.16 8.07
CA TYR A 143 5.76 16.93 7.67
C TYR A 143 5.01 16.29 8.83
N SER A 144 5.62 16.23 10.02
CA SER A 144 5.00 15.61 11.19
C SER A 144 3.76 16.38 11.65
N ASP A 145 3.79 17.71 11.60
CA ASP A 145 2.66 18.56 11.90
C ASP A 145 1.52 18.38 10.88
N GLU A 146 1.83 18.42 9.59
CA GLU A 146 0.84 18.18 8.53
C GLU A 146 0.24 16.77 8.59
N TRP A 147 1.09 15.76 8.79
CA TRP A 147 0.69 14.36 8.90
C TRP A 147 -0.30 14.19 10.06
N ARG A 148 0.01 14.75 11.23
CA ARG A 148 -0.88 14.72 12.40
C ARG A 148 -2.21 15.40 12.10
N LYS A 149 -2.18 16.59 11.50
CA LYS A 149 -3.39 17.34 11.16
C LYS A 149 -4.30 16.53 10.23
N ARG A 150 -3.78 16.03 9.11
CA ARG A 150 -4.57 15.26 8.13
C ARG A 150 -5.09 13.93 8.71
N ASN A 151 -4.33 13.28 9.58
CA ASN A 151 -4.81 12.09 10.30
C ASN A 151 -5.99 12.41 11.22
N TRP A 152 -5.91 13.50 12.00
CA TRP A 152 -7.01 13.93 12.85
C TRP A 152 -8.27 14.24 12.04
N ASP A 153 -8.14 14.95 10.92
CA ASP A 153 -9.27 15.22 10.02
C ASP A 153 -9.88 13.92 9.49
N THR A 154 -9.04 12.94 9.13
CA THR A 154 -9.49 11.63 8.65
C THR A 154 -10.21 10.83 9.73
N ILE A 155 -9.73 10.85 10.98
CA ILE A 155 -10.38 10.17 12.12
C ILE A 155 -11.75 10.79 12.40
N LEU A 156 -11.85 12.12 12.37
CA LEU A 156 -13.13 12.82 12.57
C LEU A 156 -14.13 12.48 11.46
N LEU A 157 -13.66 12.40 10.21
CA LEU A 157 -14.48 12.03 9.07
C LEU A 157 -14.95 10.58 9.16
N ALA A 158 -14.07 9.65 9.59
CA ALA A 158 -14.42 8.26 9.86
C ALA A 158 -15.52 8.16 10.92
N ALA A 159 -15.40 8.91 12.03
CA ALA A 159 -16.40 8.91 13.10
C ALA A 159 -17.76 9.40 12.59
N ARG A 160 -17.79 10.43 11.73
CA ARG A 160 -19.03 10.93 11.11
C ARG A 160 -19.68 9.88 10.21
N VAL A 161 -18.89 9.18 9.39
CA VAL A 161 -19.36 8.09 8.53
C VAL A 161 -19.97 6.95 9.38
N GLU A 162 -19.30 6.53 10.45
CA GLU A 162 -19.82 5.45 11.30
C GLU A 162 -21.09 5.86 12.06
N LEU A 163 -21.21 7.12 12.50
CA LEU A 163 -22.45 7.64 13.07
C LEU A 163 -23.60 7.64 12.05
N GLN A 164 -23.31 7.98 10.79
CA GLN A 164 -24.30 7.95 9.71
C GLN A 164 -24.77 6.52 9.43
N ARG A 165 -23.82 5.57 9.31
CA ARG A 165 -24.12 4.14 9.15
C ARG A 165 -24.94 3.59 10.30
N PHE A 166 -24.59 3.99 11.53
CA PHE A 166 -25.34 3.58 12.72
C PHE A 166 -26.78 4.09 12.71
N LYS A 167 -26.99 5.36 12.32
CA LYS A 167 -28.33 5.93 12.15
C LYS A 167 -29.15 5.17 11.11
N GLN A 168 -28.57 4.87 9.94
CA GLN A 168 -29.22 4.09 8.87
C GLN A 168 -29.53 2.64 9.26
N ARG A 169 -28.85 2.09 10.27
CA ARG A 169 -29.09 0.71 10.76
C ARG A 169 -30.19 0.65 11.83
N ILE A 170 -30.45 1.75 12.54
CA ILE A 170 -31.39 1.79 13.67
C ILE A 170 -32.73 2.40 13.30
N LEU A 171 -32.72 3.43 12.44
CA LEU A 171 -33.91 4.04 11.86
C LEU A 171 -34.35 3.25 10.63
#